data_AF-A0A936R4N1-F1
#
_entry.id   AF-A0A936R4N1-F1
#
_cell.length_a   1.000
_cell.length_b   1.000
_cell.length_c   1.000
_cell.angle_alpha   90.00
_cell.angle_beta   90.00
_cell.angle_gamma   90.00
#
_symmetry.space_group_name_H-M   'P 1'
#
loop_
_entity.id
_entity.type
_entity.pdbx_description
1 polymer ?
#
loop_
_entity_poly.entity_id
_entity_poly.type
_entity_poly.pdbx_seq_one_letter_code
_entity_poly.pdbx_strand_id
1 'polypeptide(L)'
;MSLQSHHTSFVLDSANPTWEGDLLYLLKVAENNPLFRHPNDSELLKVHWDGDKSLAIGYGYDLVQNKARAITDLTAVGITLTPAQIDAINALSGSYTSVPAALASLTLPGEANAVDLLNRALTPRIDAFEDFLSDPRISVLLSDFREKAVLVSMWYHGESKYFGTEANPSNMVRALQNGNRAEVWYEIRCGSSKNGADGPGVVKRRFFEADYFGLYEAGTTATSISEDEAKEVLRAYTRHRDRIIQYEQDWGLTPAWATPGDQEAATNYIEVANGAADGYDRAIANTLEESLQIARTRLIATEVTARGIIRTIDGEVLIGQDVDYVTPKQTYSKDDTTTLVGKDKNDLILGGAGNDRLDGGLGDDILIGGAGVDTYVVQGHDILIDSGRNLILYNGALIAGVFTGDGSGSTFVGEDGRTLVFNSPGNLTLGATDSITFQNQTGSAAFAGHDFGLFLREPSLAPATTATQVGDSDNNNLSGTAVNDLIVGNGGRDLLQGESGDDVLFADAQITLPAGPDYGGTTPYADAVGDFVNGGSGADTLIGGALSDALMGAEGDDLRLAA
;
A
#
# COMPACT_ATOMS: atom_id res chain seq x y z
N MET A 1 13.30 -6.48 -4.37
CA MET A 1 12.83 -7.85 -4.70
C MET A 1 11.97 -7.73 -5.94
N SER A 2 12.34 -8.34 -7.08
CA SER A 2 11.54 -8.21 -8.31
C SER A 2 10.20 -8.92 -8.12
N LEU A 3 9.08 -8.23 -8.40
CA LEU A 3 7.78 -8.89 -8.52
C LEU A 3 7.86 -9.91 -9.67
N GLN A 4 7.51 -11.17 -9.40
CA GLN A 4 7.51 -12.24 -10.40
C GLN A 4 6.16 -12.27 -11.13
N SER A 5 5.88 -11.25 -11.92
CA SER A 5 4.69 -11.24 -12.79
C SER A 5 5.11 -11.41 -14.25
N HIS A 6 4.35 -12.20 -15.00
CA HIS A 6 4.52 -12.34 -16.45
C HIS A 6 3.52 -11.45 -17.16
N HIS A 7 3.89 -11.00 -18.36
CA HIS A 7 2.95 -10.36 -19.27
C HIS A 7 1.76 -11.27 -19.53
N THR A 8 0.55 -10.72 -19.36
CA THR A 8 -0.66 -11.31 -19.93
C THR A 8 -0.94 -10.65 -21.28
N SER A 9 -1.50 -11.41 -22.21
CA SER A 9 -1.96 -10.89 -23.50
C SER A 9 -3.47 -10.87 -23.50
N PHE A 10 -4.08 -9.83 -24.06
CA PHE A 10 -5.51 -9.77 -24.28
C PHE A 10 -5.83 -9.36 -25.72
N VAL A 11 -7.04 -9.71 -26.16
CA VAL A 11 -7.56 -9.28 -27.45
C VAL A 11 -8.32 -7.99 -27.21
N LEU A 12 -7.90 -6.91 -27.86
CA LEU A 12 -8.74 -5.72 -28.00
C LEU A 12 -9.38 -5.76 -29.38
N ASP A 13 -10.70 -5.57 -29.45
CA ASP A 13 -11.35 -5.33 -30.73
C ASP A 13 -10.99 -3.92 -31.21
N SER A 14 -9.87 -3.81 -31.92
CA SER A 14 -9.39 -2.54 -32.49
C SER A 14 -10.35 -1.96 -33.53
N ALA A 15 -11.27 -2.76 -34.07
CA ALA A 15 -12.27 -2.34 -35.05
C ALA A 15 -13.58 -1.85 -34.38
N ASN A 16 -13.95 -2.38 -33.21
CA ASN A 16 -15.10 -1.94 -32.42
C ASN A 16 -14.79 -2.04 -30.90
N PRO A 17 -14.12 -1.05 -30.31
CA PRO A 17 -13.73 -1.04 -28.90
C PRO A 17 -14.95 -0.79 -28.01
N THR A 18 -15.72 -1.84 -27.76
CA THR A 18 -16.94 -1.83 -26.94
C THR A 18 -16.71 -2.68 -25.71
N TRP A 19 -17.21 -2.23 -24.55
CA TRP A 19 -17.09 -3.00 -23.32
C TRP A 19 -17.79 -4.36 -23.42
N GLU A 20 -18.81 -4.50 -24.27
CA GLU A 20 -19.48 -5.77 -24.55
C GLU A 20 -18.55 -6.76 -25.27
N GLY A 21 -17.75 -6.29 -26.23
CA GLY A 21 -16.75 -7.10 -26.92
C GLY A 21 -15.66 -7.59 -25.95
N ASP A 22 -15.20 -6.69 -25.09
CA ASP A 22 -14.19 -6.99 -24.06
C ASP A 22 -14.74 -7.96 -23.00
N LEU A 23 -15.98 -7.76 -22.55
CA LEU A 23 -16.68 -8.68 -21.64
C LEU A 23 -16.81 -10.07 -22.28
N LEU A 24 -17.20 -10.13 -23.54
CA LEU A 24 -17.34 -11.40 -24.26
C LEU A 24 -15.99 -12.12 -24.33
N TYR A 25 -14.90 -11.39 -24.59
CA TYR A 25 -13.56 -11.97 -24.56
C TYR A 25 -13.20 -12.53 -23.18
N LEU A 26 -13.36 -11.74 -22.11
CA LEU A 26 -13.09 -12.16 -20.73
C LEU A 26 -13.85 -13.45 -20.38
N LEU A 27 -15.15 -13.51 -20.72
CA LEU A 27 -15.99 -14.67 -20.42
C LEU A 27 -15.67 -15.88 -21.29
N LYS A 28 -15.37 -15.70 -22.58
CA LYS A 28 -14.99 -16.83 -23.46
C LYS A 28 -13.72 -17.51 -22.96
N VAL A 29 -12.72 -16.73 -22.56
CA VAL A 29 -11.48 -17.25 -21.96
C VAL A 29 -11.78 -17.93 -20.63
N ALA A 30 -12.60 -17.31 -19.78
CA ALA A 30 -12.89 -17.84 -18.46
C ALA A 30 -13.68 -19.15 -18.49
N GLU A 31 -14.76 -19.18 -19.27
CA GLU A 31 -15.80 -20.21 -19.19
C GLU A 31 -15.52 -21.40 -20.12
N ASN A 32 -14.88 -21.19 -21.28
CA ASN A 32 -14.52 -22.27 -22.21
C ASN A 32 -13.42 -21.88 -23.21
N ASN A 33 -12.19 -21.67 -22.72
CA ASN A 33 -11.04 -21.33 -23.57
C ASN A 33 -10.75 -22.35 -24.70
N PRO A 34 -10.94 -23.68 -24.51
CA PRO A 34 -10.84 -24.62 -25.62
C PRO A 34 -11.79 -24.28 -26.76
N LEU A 35 -13.08 -23.99 -26.46
CA LEU A 35 -14.04 -23.61 -27.49
C LEU A 35 -13.68 -22.27 -28.14
N PHE A 36 -13.17 -21.31 -27.37
CA PHE A 36 -12.71 -20.04 -27.91
C PHE A 36 -11.59 -20.19 -28.94
N ARG A 37 -10.61 -21.06 -28.71
CA ARG A 37 -9.50 -21.31 -29.65
C ARG A 37 -9.87 -22.27 -30.78
N HIS A 38 -10.87 -23.12 -30.56
CA HIS A 38 -11.33 -24.10 -31.55
C HIS A 38 -12.84 -23.98 -31.78
N PRO A 39 -13.33 -22.85 -32.32
CA PRO A 39 -14.76 -22.54 -32.41
C PRO A 39 -15.56 -23.46 -33.34
N ASN A 40 -14.85 -24.22 -34.18
CA ASN A 40 -15.44 -25.19 -35.12
C ASN A 40 -15.43 -26.64 -34.57
N ASP A 41 -14.93 -26.88 -33.36
CA ASP A 41 -14.95 -28.21 -32.75
C ASP A 41 -16.35 -28.54 -32.21
N SER A 42 -17.03 -29.48 -32.86
CA SER A 42 -18.38 -29.89 -32.48
C SER A 42 -18.46 -30.59 -31.12
N GLU A 43 -17.37 -31.15 -30.60
CA GLU A 43 -17.37 -31.75 -29.26
C GLU A 43 -17.42 -30.67 -28.17
N LEU A 44 -16.78 -29.53 -28.39
CA LEU A 44 -16.77 -28.39 -27.46
C LEU A 44 -18.10 -27.61 -27.45
N LEU A 45 -18.95 -27.82 -28.45
CA LEU A 45 -20.29 -27.24 -28.58
C LEU A 45 -21.39 -28.09 -27.90
N LYS A 46 -21.03 -29.23 -27.30
CA LYS A 46 -21.96 -30.12 -26.60
C LYS A 46 -22.22 -29.70 -25.16
N VAL A 47 -23.32 -30.21 -24.62
CA VAL A 47 -23.53 -30.23 -23.17
C VAL A 47 -22.38 -31.01 -22.53
N HIS A 48 -21.77 -30.40 -21.52
CA HIS A 48 -20.72 -31.01 -20.72
C HIS A 48 -21.01 -30.79 -19.23
N TRP A 49 -20.29 -31.55 -18.41
CA TRP A 49 -20.28 -31.39 -16.97
C TRP A 49 -19.13 -30.44 -16.61
N ASP A 50 -19.40 -29.43 -15.79
CA ASP A 50 -18.48 -28.32 -15.52
C ASP A 50 -17.61 -28.50 -14.25
N GLY A 51 -17.63 -29.69 -13.63
CA GLY A 51 -16.83 -29.97 -12.42
C GLY A 51 -17.46 -29.48 -11.12
N ASP A 52 -18.22 -28.38 -11.15
CA ASP A 52 -18.83 -27.72 -9.98
C ASP A 52 -20.30 -28.11 -9.73
N LYS A 53 -20.66 -29.28 -10.24
CA LYS A 53 -21.95 -29.95 -10.07
C LYS A 53 -23.08 -29.42 -10.96
N SER A 54 -22.79 -28.73 -12.06
CA SER A 54 -23.82 -28.31 -13.02
C SER A 54 -23.61 -28.91 -14.42
N LEU A 55 -24.55 -28.58 -15.32
CA LEU A 55 -24.51 -28.95 -16.72
C LEU A 55 -24.43 -27.68 -17.57
N ALA A 56 -23.35 -27.52 -18.30
CA ALA A 56 -23.08 -26.33 -19.10
C ALA A 56 -23.10 -26.66 -20.61
N ILE A 57 -23.36 -25.66 -21.44
CA ILE A 57 -23.24 -25.74 -22.90
C ILE A 57 -22.66 -24.44 -23.46
N GLY A 58 -21.81 -24.54 -24.47
CA GLY A 58 -21.12 -23.38 -25.04
C GLY A 58 -20.16 -22.73 -24.04
N TYR A 59 -20.24 -21.41 -23.89
CA TYR A 59 -19.43 -20.62 -22.95
C TYR A 59 -20.07 -20.54 -21.55
N GLY A 60 -20.34 -21.69 -20.93
CA GLY A 60 -20.81 -21.72 -19.54
C GLY A 60 -22.31 -21.43 -19.33
N TYR A 61 -23.16 -21.64 -20.34
CA TYR A 61 -24.62 -21.53 -20.12
C TYR A 61 -25.10 -22.68 -19.24
N ASP A 62 -25.34 -22.39 -17.96
CA ASP A 62 -25.78 -23.36 -16.95
C ASP A 62 -27.25 -23.75 -17.16
N LEU A 63 -27.51 -25.00 -17.57
CA LEU A 63 -28.85 -25.50 -17.84
C LEU A 63 -29.72 -25.63 -16.58
N VAL A 64 -29.12 -25.80 -15.40
CA VAL A 64 -29.83 -25.96 -14.12
C VAL A 64 -30.27 -24.59 -13.60
N GLN A 65 -29.37 -23.61 -13.56
CA GLN A 65 -29.66 -22.23 -13.16
C GLN A 65 -30.65 -21.57 -14.11
N ASN A 66 -30.53 -21.85 -15.41
CA ASN A 66 -31.39 -21.26 -16.43
C ASN A 66 -32.61 -22.13 -16.78
N LYS A 67 -32.92 -23.16 -15.99
CA LYS A 67 -33.97 -24.16 -16.31
C LYS A 67 -35.30 -23.55 -16.76
N ALA A 68 -35.75 -22.48 -16.11
CA ALA A 68 -37.02 -21.82 -16.43
C ALA A 68 -37.10 -21.27 -17.86
N ARG A 69 -35.96 -20.94 -18.47
CA ARG A 69 -35.84 -20.39 -19.82
C ARG A 69 -35.05 -21.25 -20.80
N ALA A 70 -34.36 -22.29 -20.31
CA ALA A 70 -33.46 -23.14 -21.09
C ALA A 70 -34.07 -23.67 -22.40
N ILE A 71 -35.31 -24.16 -22.39
CA ILE A 71 -35.98 -24.64 -23.61
C ILE A 71 -36.18 -23.51 -24.61
N THR A 72 -36.65 -22.36 -24.15
CA THR A 72 -36.91 -21.17 -24.97
C THR A 72 -35.61 -20.64 -25.56
N ASP A 73 -34.57 -20.51 -24.75
CA ASP A 73 -33.28 -19.98 -25.17
C ASP A 73 -32.57 -20.92 -26.15
N LEU A 74 -32.54 -22.22 -25.88
CA LEU A 74 -31.97 -23.23 -26.80
C LEU A 74 -32.70 -23.22 -28.15
N THR A 75 -34.03 -23.12 -28.13
CA THR A 75 -34.82 -23.06 -29.37
C THR A 75 -34.57 -21.75 -30.12
N ALA A 76 -34.44 -20.64 -29.41
CA ALA A 76 -34.17 -19.33 -30.01
C ALA A 76 -32.81 -19.26 -30.69
N VAL A 77 -31.79 -19.95 -30.15
CA VAL A 77 -30.47 -20.08 -30.79
C VAL A 77 -30.42 -21.19 -31.85
N GLY A 78 -31.56 -21.70 -32.30
CA GLY A 78 -31.66 -22.59 -33.46
C GLY A 78 -31.58 -24.09 -33.17
N ILE A 79 -31.66 -24.52 -31.90
CA ILE A 79 -31.73 -25.94 -31.57
C ILE A 79 -33.18 -26.45 -31.69
N THR A 80 -33.36 -27.58 -32.38
CA THR A 80 -34.62 -28.33 -32.33
C THR A 80 -34.51 -29.43 -31.28
N LEU A 81 -35.19 -29.25 -30.14
CA LEU A 81 -35.16 -30.22 -29.04
C LEU A 81 -36.11 -31.41 -29.29
N THR A 82 -35.62 -32.62 -29.03
CA THR A 82 -36.46 -33.82 -29.02
C THR A 82 -37.34 -33.87 -27.77
N PRO A 83 -38.46 -34.62 -27.76
CA PRO A 83 -39.28 -34.80 -26.57
C PRO A 83 -38.48 -35.31 -25.36
N ALA A 84 -37.55 -36.25 -25.57
CA ALA A 84 -36.70 -36.78 -24.51
C ALA A 84 -35.74 -35.71 -23.93
N GLN A 85 -35.22 -34.80 -24.76
CA GLN A 85 -34.39 -33.68 -24.30
C GLN A 85 -35.21 -32.66 -23.51
N ILE A 86 -36.43 -32.36 -23.97
CA ILE A 86 -37.37 -31.48 -23.24
C ILE A 86 -37.69 -32.04 -21.86
N ASP A 87 -38.02 -33.34 -21.78
CA ASP A 87 -38.29 -34.02 -20.52
C ASP A 87 -37.06 -33.99 -19.60
N ALA A 88 -35.86 -34.24 -20.15
CA ALA A 88 -34.62 -34.19 -19.40
C ALA A 88 -34.30 -32.78 -18.87
N ILE A 89 -34.49 -31.73 -19.66
CA ILE A 89 -34.31 -30.32 -19.23
C ILE A 89 -35.32 -29.97 -18.12
N ASN A 90 -36.58 -30.35 -18.29
CA ASN A 90 -37.62 -30.13 -17.27
C ASN A 90 -37.38 -30.92 -15.98
N ALA A 91 -36.64 -32.03 -16.06
CA ALA A 91 -36.24 -32.82 -14.89
C ALA A 91 -34.97 -32.29 -14.19
N LEU A 92 -34.26 -31.31 -14.77
CA LEU A 92 -33.02 -30.80 -14.18
C LEU A 92 -33.24 -30.28 -12.75
N SER A 93 -32.43 -30.75 -11.82
CA SER A 93 -32.45 -30.29 -10.43
C SER A 93 -31.17 -30.66 -9.70
N GLY A 94 -30.77 -29.82 -8.75
CA GLY A 94 -29.65 -30.10 -7.86
C GLY A 94 -28.31 -30.23 -8.59
N SER A 95 -27.54 -31.23 -8.21
CA SER A 95 -26.13 -31.41 -8.58
C SER A 95 -25.92 -32.61 -9.49
N TYR A 96 -25.10 -32.45 -10.53
CA TYR A 96 -24.76 -33.50 -11.49
C TYR A 96 -23.29 -33.92 -11.38
N THR A 97 -23.00 -35.18 -11.75
CA THR A 97 -21.64 -35.73 -11.86
C THR A 97 -21.34 -36.28 -13.26
N SER A 98 -22.32 -36.25 -14.15
CA SER A 98 -22.20 -36.66 -15.56
C SER A 98 -23.38 -36.10 -16.37
N VAL A 99 -23.20 -35.98 -17.68
CA VAL A 99 -24.25 -35.54 -18.60
C VAL A 99 -25.31 -36.64 -18.74
N PRO A 100 -26.61 -36.36 -18.50
CA PRO A 100 -27.68 -37.32 -18.73
C PRO A 100 -27.70 -37.82 -20.17
N ALA A 101 -27.95 -39.11 -20.38
CA ALA A 101 -27.89 -39.72 -21.71
C ALA A 101 -28.79 -39.03 -22.76
N ALA A 102 -29.94 -38.50 -22.34
CA ALA A 102 -30.84 -37.74 -23.21
C ALA A 102 -30.26 -36.39 -23.68
N LEU A 103 -29.33 -35.82 -22.92
CA LEU A 103 -28.67 -34.55 -23.22
C LEU A 103 -27.28 -34.73 -23.87
N ALA A 104 -26.72 -35.94 -23.87
CA ALA A 104 -25.37 -36.21 -24.39
C ALA A 104 -25.19 -35.89 -25.89
N SER A 105 -26.27 -35.88 -26.68
CA SER A 105 -26.25 -35.48 -28.10
C SER A 105 -26.65 -34.03 -28.34
N LEU A 106 -27.06 -33.29 -27.31
CA LEU A 106 -27.44 -31.89 -27.43
C LEU A 106 -26.20 -31.05 -27.74
N THR A 107 -26.17 -30.47 -28.94
CA THR A 107 -25.02 -29.75 -29.51
C THR A 107 -25.49 -28.43 -30.13
N LEU A 108 -24.74 -27.35 -29.92
CA LEU A 108 -24.99 -26.07 -30.59
C LEU A 108 -24.57 -26.13 -32.08
N PRO A 109 -25.28 -25.43 -32.98
CA PRO A 109 -24.94 -25.42 -34.41
C PRO A 109 -23.55 -24.84 -34.75
N GLY A 110 -23.03 -23.95 -33.91
CA GLY A 110 -21.75 -23.26 -34.10
C GLY A 110 -21.47 -22.24 -33.00
N GLU A 111 -20.29 -21.62 -33.06
CA GLU A 111 -19.84 -20.63 -32.06
C GLU A 111 -20.78 -19.41 -31.96
N ALA A 112 -21.30 -18.91 -33.08
CA ALA A 112 -22.23 -17.78 -33.07
C ALA A 112 -23.49 -18.05 -32.21
N ASN A 113 -23.97 -19.30 -32.21
CA ASN A 113 -25.09 -19.73 -31.38
C ASN A 113 -24.70 -19.86 -29.91
N ALA A 114 -23.45 -20.27 -29.62
CA ALA A 114 -22.91 -20.26 -28.27
C ALA A 114 -22.79 -18.83 -27.71
N VAL A 115 -22.39 -17.87 -28.54
CA VAL A 115 -22.31 -16.44 -28.19
C VAL A 115 -23.70 -15.84 -27.95
N ASP A 116 -24.68 -16.12 -28.82
CA ASP A 116 -26.08 -15.68 -28.60
C ASP A 116 -26.63 -16.25 -27.28
N LEU A 117 -26.37 -17.53 -27.00
CA LEU A 117 -26.80 -18.17 -25.76
C LEU A 117 -26.14 -17.54 -24.52
N LEU A 118 -24.85 -17.21 -24.59
CA LEU A 118 -24.14 -16.48 -23.54
C LEU A 118 -24.74 -15.09 -23.34
N ASN A 119 -24.99 -14.32 -24.40
CA ASN A 119 -25.59 -12.98 -24.31
C ASN A 119 -26.97 -12.99 -23.65
N ARG A 120 -27.78 -14.04 -23.90
CA ARG A 120 -29.07 -14.25 -23.23
C ARG A 120 -28.93 -14.49 -21.74
N ALA A 121 -27.90 -15.24 -21.32
CA ALA A 121 -27.59 -15.44 -19.91
C ALA A 121 -27.03 -14.16 -19.26
N LEU A 122 -26.30 -13.35 -20.01
CA LEU A 122 -25.69 -12.10 -19.53
C LEU A 122 -26.70 -10.98 -19.32
N THR A 123 -27.66 -10.80 -20.23
CA THR A 123 -28.62 -9.68 -20.20
C THR A 123 -29.23 -9.44 -18.81
N PRO A 124 -29.91 -10.42 -18.17
CA PRO A 124 -30.51 -10.19 -16.86
C PRO A 124 -29.47 -9.96 -15.74
N ARG A 125 -28.22 -10.42 -15.91
CA ARG A 125 -27.14 -10.22 -14.94
C ARG A 125 -26.54 -8.81 -15.06
N ILE A 126 -26.44 -8.29 -16.28
CA ILE A 126 -26.03 -6.91 -16.56
C ILE A 126 -27.07 -5.96 -15.96
N ASP A 127 -28.36 -6.19 -16.21
CA ASP A 127 -29.44 -5.37 -15.64
C ASP A 127 -29.35 -5.32 -14.10
N ALA A 128 -29.18 -6.48 -13.46
CA ALA A 128 -29.03 -6.57 -12.00
C ALA A 128 -27.76 -5.87 -11.48
N PHE A 129 -26.66 -5.92 -12.22
CA PHE A 129 -25.44 -5.21 -11.87
C PHE A 129 -25.61 -3.69 -11.99
N GLU A 130 -26.25 -3.21 -13.04
CA GLU A 130 -26.53 -1.78 -13.23
C GLU A 130 -27.49 -1.25 -12.16
N ASP A 131 -28.51 -2.03 -11.79
CA ASP A 131 -29.39 -1.72 -10.66
C ASP A 131 -28.61 -1.62 -9.34
N PHE A 132 -27.69 -2.56 -9.09
CA PHE A 132 -26.83 -2.55 -7.90
C PHE A 132 -25.95 -1.30 -7.83
N LEU A 133 -25.27 -0.93 -8.91
CA LEU A 133 -24.42 0.27 -8.94
C LEU A 133 -25.23 1.58 -8.83
N SER A 134 -26.48 1.57 -9.32
CA SER A 134 -27.38 2.71 -9.29
C SER A 134 -28.10 2.89 -7.94
N ASP A 135 -28.03 1.91 -7.03
CA ASP A 135 -28.62 2.05 -5.70
C ASP A 135 -28.05 3.30 -5.00
N PRO A 136 -28.89 4.16 -4.38
CA PRO A 136 -28.41 5.40 -3.74
C PRO A 136 -27.37 5.20 -2.64
N ARG A 137 -27.26 3.99 -2.08
CA ARG A 137 -26.24 3.63 -1.08
C ARG A 137 -24.89 3.27 -1.72
N ILE A 138 -24.91 2.88 -3.00
CA ILE A 138 -23.73 2.54 -3.80
C ILE A 138 -23.35 3.73 -4.67
N SER A 139 -24.20 4.12 -5.63
CA SER A 139 -24.05 5.30 -6.48
C SER A 139 -22.66 5.42 -7.15
N VAL A 140 -22.29 4.41 -7.94
CA VAL A 140 -21.04 4.37 -8.70
C VAL A 140 -21.31 4.62 -10.19
N LEU A 141 -20.51 5.48 -10.81
CA LEU A 141 -20.52 5.71 -12.26
C LEU A 141 -19.21 5.21 -12.87
N LEU A 142 -19.31 4.27 -13.82
CA LEU A 142 -18.15 3.74 -14.54
C LEU A 142 -17.92 4.56 -15.81
N SER A 143 -16.72 5.12 -15.97
CA SER A 143 -16.35 5.92 -17.15
C SER A 143 -15.44 5.19 -18.14
N ASP A 144 -14.76 4.11 -17.72
CA ASP A 144 -13.90 3.28 -18.58
C ASP A 144 -14.64 2.00 -18.99
N PHE A 145 -14.64 1.73 -20.30
CA PHE A 145 -15.21 0.52 -20.88
C PHE A 145 -14.58 -0.75 -20.31
N ARG A 146 -13.28 -0.74 -20.00
CA ARG A 146 -12.56 -1.88 -19.43
C ARG A 146 -12.96 -2.14 -17.99
N GLU A 147 -13.17 -1.10 -17.19
CA GLU A 147 -13.71 -1.23 -15.83
C GLU A 147 -15.06 -1.95 -15.86
N LYS A 148 -15.97 -1.51 -16.73
CA LYS A 148 -17.30 -2.13 -16.85
C LYS A 148 -17.20 -3.59 -17.29
N ALA A 149 -16.39 -3.90 -18.30
CA ALA A 149 -16.21 -5.27 -18.76
C ALA A 149 -15.70 -6.20 -17.64
N VAL A 150 -14.69 -5.77 -16.89
CA VAL A 150 -14.12 -6.56 -15.79
C VAL A 150 -15.12 -6.75 -14.65
N LEU A 151 -15.77 -5.67 -14.20
CA LEU A 151 -16.70 -5.75 -13.08
C LEU A 151 -17.93 -6.59 -13.42
N VAL A 152 -18.43 -6.52 -14.67
CA VAL A 152 -19.51 -7.40 -15.13
C VAL A 152 -19.04 -8.86 -15.23
N SER A 153 -17.80 -9.13 -15.68
CA SER A 153 -17.23 -10.49 -15.66
C SER A 153 -17.18 -11.05 -14.24
N MET A 154 -16.76 -10.23 -13.26
CA MET A 154 -16.73 -10.62 -11.86
C MET A 154 -18.14 -10.85 -11.30
N TRP A 155 -19.09 -9.99 -11.66
CA TRP A 155 -20.49 -10.12 -11.26
C TRP A 155 -21.09 -11.41 -11.80
N TYR A 156 -20.85 -11.74 -13.08
CA TYR A 156 -21.28 -12.99 -13.70
C TYR A 156 -20.77 -14.23 -12.95
N HIS A 157 -19.55 -14.17 -12.43
CA HIS A 157 -18.93 -15.29 -11.72
C HIS A 157 -19.48 -15.48 -10.29
N GLY A 158 -19.85 -14.41 -9.57
CA GLY A 158 -20.24 -14.60 -8.17
C GLY A 158 -21.03 -13.48 -7.49
N GLU A 159 -21.47 -12.45 -8.20
CA GLU A 159 -22.38 -11.41 -7.70
C GLU A 159 -22.01 -10.92 -6.28
N SER A 160 -22.90 -11.08 -5.30
CA SER A 160 -22.70 -10.63 -3.91
C SER A 160 -21.46 -11.22 -3.21
N LYS A 161 -20.91 -12.33 -3.72
CA LYS A 161 -19.65 -12.91 -3.20
C LYS A 161 -18.49 -11.91 -3.27
N TYR A 162 -18.44 -11.09 -4.32
CA TYR A 162 -17.34 -10.16 -4.56
C TYR A 162 -17.72 -8.71 -4.26
N PHE A 163 -18.99 -8.37 -4.45
CA PHE A 163 -19.49 -6.99 -4.33
C PHE A 163 -20.13 -6.70 -2.96
N GLY A 164 -20.46 -7.74 -2.19
CA GLY A 164 -21.23 -7.61 -0.97
C GLY A 164 -22.72 -7.35 -1.26
N THR A 165 -23.35 -6.54 -0.42
CA THR A 165 -24.76 -6.14 -0.58
C THR A 165 -24.86 -4.63 -0.52
N GLU A 166 -25.97 -4.04 -0.92
CA GLU A 166 -26.14 -2.57 -0.89
C GLU A 166 -26.11 -2.03 0.56
N ALA A 167 -26.46 -2.86 1.54
CA ALA A 167 -26.38 -2.51 2.96
C ALA A 167 -24.98 -2.73 3.56
N ASN A 168 -24.19 -3.62 2.96
CA ASN A 168 -22.83 -3.94 3.39
C ASN A 168 -21.94 -4.16 2.16
N PRO A 169 -21.51 -3.08 1.49
CA PRO A 169 -20.68 -3.16 0.31
C PRO A 169 -19.29 -3.70 0.67
N SER A 170 -18.70 -4.48 -0.24
CA SER A 170 -17.33 -4.96 -0.11
C SER A 170 -16.32 -3.82 -0.17
N ASN A 171 -15.07 -4.10 0.22
CA ASN A 171 -13.98 -3.13 0.11
C ASN A 171 -13.81 -2.63 -1.34
N MET A 172 -13.92 -3.53 -2.33
CA MET A 172 -13.88 -3.19 -3.74
C MET A 172 -14.95 -2.14 -4.12
N VAL A 173 -16.18 -2.32 -3.63
CA VAL A 173 -17.27 -1.38 -3.90
C VAL A 173 -17.02 -0.04 -3.19
N ARG A 174 -16.49 -0.05 -1.96
CA ARG A 174 -16.10 1.19 -1.27
C ARG A 174 -14.97 1.93 -2.00
N ALA A 175 -14.01 1.20 -2.55
CA ALA A 175 -12.94 1.77 -3.37
C ALA A 175 -13.50 2.40 -4.65
N LEU A 176 -14.44 1.73 -5.34
CA LEU A 176 -15.15 2.29 -6.49
C LEU A 176 -15.90 3.59 -6.13
N GLN A 177 -16.60 3.62 -5.00
CA GLN A 177 -17.30 4.82 -4.51
C GLN A 177 -16.38 6.00 -4.28
N ASN A 178 -15.14 5.71 -3.85
CA ASN A 178 -14.12 6.72 -3.59
C ASN A 178 -13.31 7.08 -4.84
N GLY A 179 -13.60 6.46 -5.99
CA GLY A 179 -12.81 6.64 -7.22
C GLY A 179 -11.39 6.10 -7.12
N ASN A 180 -11.10 5.22 -6.15
CA ASN A 180 -9.75 4.73 -5.90
C ASN A 180 -9.43 3.52 -6.78
N ARG A 181 -9.01 3.77 -8.03
CA ARG A 181 -8.78 2.72 -9.02
C ARG A 181 -7.71 1.72 -8.56
N ALA A 182 -6.66 2.20 -7.92
CA ALA A 182 -5.55 1.36 -7.47
C ALA A 182 -5.98 0.35 -6.39
N GLU A 183 -6.83 0.77 -5.46
CA GLU A 183 -7.42 -0.09 -4.45
C GLU A 183 -8.41 -1.07 -5.07
N VAL A 184 -9.20 -0.65 -6.07
CA VAL A 184 -10.06 -1.57 -6.84
C VAL A 184 -9.22 -2.65 -7.52
N TRP A 185 -8.11 -2.26 -8.18
CA TRP A 185 -7.19 -3.21 -8.80
C TRP A 185 -6.66 -4.24 -7.77
N TYR A 186 -6.26 -3.79 -6.57
CA TYR A 186 -5.81 -4.68 -5.50
C TYR A 186 -6.92 -5.64 -5.04
N GLU A 187 -8.14 -5.13 -4.84
CA GLU A 187 -9.27 -5.94 -4.41
C GLU A 187 -9.67 -6.95 -5.49
N ILE A 188 -9.58 -6.61 -6.78
CA ILE A 188 -9.74 -7.58 -7.87
C ILE A 188 -8.64 -8.63 -7.78
N ARG A 189 -7.37 -8.21 -7.80
CA ARG A 189 -6.18 -9.08 -7.87
C ARG A 189 -6.08 -10.04 -6.70
N CYS A 190 -6.21 -9.54 -5.48
CA CYS A 190 -5.93 -10.27 -4.24
C CYS A 190 -7.20 -10.50 -3.42
N GLY A 191 -7.90 -9.42 -3.05
CA GLY A 191 -8.97 -9.43 -2.04
C GLY A 191 -10.15 -10.33 -2.40
N SER A 192 -10.60 -10.28 -3.65
CA SER A 192 -11.78 -11.00 -4.14
C SER A 192 -11.59 -12.52 -4.16
N SER A 193 -10.36 -13.01 -4.20
CA SER A 193 -10.01 -14.44 -4.11
C SER A 193 -9.84 -14.95 -2.66
N LYS A 194 -10.20 -14.12 -1.66
CA LYS A 194 -9.85 -14.32 -0.24
C LYS A 194 -8.35 -14.57 -0.04
N ASN A 195 -7.53 -13.79 -0.74
CA ASN A 195 -6.07 -13.95 -0.72
C ASN A 195 -5.61 -15.37 -1.13
N GLY A 196 -6.29 -16.00 -2.08
CA GLY A 196 -5.92 -17.29 -2.67
C GLY A 196 -6.64 -18.50 -2.08
N ALA A 197 -7.44 -18.32 -1.04
CA ALA A 197 -8.18 -19.42 -0.42
C ALA A 197 -9.30 -20.00 -1.33
N ASP A 198 -9.74 -19.24 -2.34
CA ASP A 198 -10.72 -19.71 -3.33
C ASP A 198 -10.11 -20.66 -4.40
N GLY A 199 -8.79 -20.91 -4.37
CA GLY A 199 -8.11 -21.87 -5.25
C GLY A 199 -7.58 -21.30 -6.57
N PRO A 200 -6.73 -22.05 -7.27
CA PRO A 200 -5.94 -21.58 -8.42
C PRO A 200 -6.79 -21.09 -9.61
N GLY A 201 -7.95 -21.69 -9.88
CA GLY A 201 -8.82 -21.27 -10.98
C GLY A 201 -9.36 -19.85 -10.79
N VAL A 202 -9.91 -19.57 -9.60
CA VAL A 202 -10.41 -18.23 -9.25
C VAL A 202 -9.26 -17.23 -9.22
N VAL A 203 -8.13 -17.60 -8.59
CA VAL A 203 -6.94 -16.76 -8.54
C VAL A 203 -6.48 -16.36 -9.94
N LYS A 204 -6.32 -17.31 -10.86
CA LYS A 204 -5.84 -17.01 -12.22
C LYS A 204 -6.82 -16.15 -13.03
N ARG A 205 -8.13 -16.33 -12.83
CA ARG A 205 -9.15 -15.42 -13.37
C ARG A 205 -8.96 -14.00 -12.86
N ARG A 206 -8.73 -13.83 -11.55
CA ARG A 206 -8.51 -12.51 -10.94
C ARG A 206 -7.20 -11.86 -11.35
N PHE A 207 -6.14 -12.64 -11.60
CA PHE A 207 -4.93 -12.14 -12.25
C PHE A 207 -5.25 -11.51 -13.59
N PHE A 208 -5.94 -12.26 -14.47
CA PHE A 208 -6.28 -11.80 -15.81
C PHE A 208 -7.20 -10.58 -15.82
N GLU A 209 -8.26 -10.60 -15.00
CA GLU A 209 -9.18 -9.48 -14.86
C GLU A 209 -8.51 -8.23 -14.28
N ALA A 210 -7.61 -8.37 -13.30
CA ALA A 210 -6.86 -7.25 -12.75
C ALA A 210 -5.84 -6.68 -13.75
N ASP A 211 -5.17 -7.52 -14.54
CA ASP A 211 -4.27 -7.05 -15.60
C ASP A 211 -5.03 -6.29 -16.69
N TYR A 212 -6.22 -6.78 -17.05
CA TYR A 212 -7.09 -6.14 -18.02
C TYR A 212 -7.66 -4.81 -17.49
N PHE A 213 -8.09 -4.79 -16.22
CA PHE A 213 -8.52 -3.59 -15.51
C PHE A 213 -7.39 -2.56 -15.46
N GLY A 214 -6.20 -2.98 -15.04
CA GLY A 214 -5.00 -2.15 -14.96
C GLY A 214 -5.05 -1.07 -13.88
N LEU A 215 -3.87 -0.61 -13.47
CA LEU A 215 -3.76 0.49 -12.50
C LEU A 215 -4.14 1.86 -13.09
N TYR A 216 -4.24 1.97 -14.41
CA TYR A 216 -4.49 3.23 -15.11
C TYR A 216 -5.43 3.04 -16.32
N GLU A 217 -5.93 4.18 -16.80
CA GLU A 217 -6.53 4.27 -18.13
C GLU A 217 -5.55 3.86 -19.24
N ALA A 218 -6.07 3.32 -20.34
CA ALA A 218 -5.28 2.76 -21.42
C ALA A 218 -4.40 3.84 -22.05
N GLY A 219 -3.11 3.52 -22.23
CA GLY A 219 -2.14 4.45 -22.81
C GLY A 219 -1.56 5.48 -21.84
N THR A 220 -1.86 5.38 -20.54
CA THR A 220 -1.21 6.21 -19.51
C THR A 220 0.30 5.97 -19.48
N THR A 221 1.06 7.05 -19.39
CA THR A 221 2.54 7.08 -19.36
C THR A 221 3.01 7.94 -18.20
N ALA A 222 4.30 7.83 -17.84
CA ALA A 222 4.89 8.66 -16.77
C ALA A 222 4.80 10.17 -17.02
N THR A 223 4.62 10.59 -18.29
CA THR A 223 4.44 12.00 -18.66
C THR A 223 2.98 12.45 -18.72
N SER A 224 2.03 11.53 -18.82
CA SER A 224 0.59 11.86 -18.92
C SER A 224 -0.15 11.68 -17.61
N ILE A 225 0.34 10.82 -16.71
CA ILE A 225 -0.23 10.60 -15.38
C ILE A 225 -0.12 11.87 -14.52
N SER A 226 -1.17 12.16 -13.75
CA SER A 226 -1.12 13.24 -12.75
C SER A 226 -0.26 12.85 -11.55
N GLU A 227 0.17 13.83 -10.75
CA GLU A 227 0.91 13.54 -9.52
C GLU A 227 0.01 12.88 -8.46
N ASP A 228 -1.24 13.35 -8.33
CA ASP A 228 -2.21 12.80 -7.38
C ASP A 228 -2.51 11.32 -7.67
N GLU A 229 -2.71 10.98 -8.95
CA GLU A 229 -2.94 9.59 -9.38
C GLU A 229 -1.71 8.71 -9.16
N ALA A 230 -0.50 9.23 -9.42
CA ALA A 230 0.75 8.51 -9.12
C ALA A 230 0.88 8.23 -7.61
N LYS A 231 0.59 9.23 -6.78
CA LYS A 231 0.58 9.11 -5.33
C LYS A 231 -0.47 8.11 -4.85
N GLU A 232 -1.68 8.12 -5.40
CA GLU A 232 -2.75 7.17 -5.06
C GLU A 232 -2.33 5.71 -5.35
N VAL A 233 -1.76 5.46 -6.53
CA VAL A 233 -1.27 4.12 -6.91
C VAL A 233 -0.18 3.65 -5.96
N LEU A 234 0.79 4.51 -5.65
CA LEU A 234 1.89 4.15 -4.75
C LEU A 234 1.41 3.98 -3.30
N ARG A 235 0.38 4.71 -2.85
CA ARG A 235 -0.24 4.50 -1.53
C ARG A 235 -0.92 3.15 -1.42
N ALA A 236 -1.71 2.78 -2.43
CA ALA A 236 -2.35 1.47 -2.48
C ALA A 236 -1.31 0.35 -2.50
N TYR A 237 -0.25 0.50 -3.31
CA TYR A 237 0.87 -0.45 -3.31
C TYR A 237 1.56 -0.51 -1.94
N THR A 238 1.90 0.63 -1.34
CA THR A 238 2.61 0.68 -0.04
C THR A 238 1.78 0.01 1.05
N ARG A 239 0.47 0.31 1.13
CA ARG A 239 -0.47 -0.29 2.08
C ARG A 239 -0.52 -1.81 1.99
N HIS A 240 -0.48 -2.33 0.76
CA HIS A 240 -0.71 -3.74 0.47
C HIS A 240 0.57 -4.50 0.08
N ARG A 241 1.73 -3.88 0.20
CA ARG A 241 3.00 -4.33 -0.40
C ARG A 241 3.34 -5.77 -0.07
N ASP A 242 3.36 -6.12 1.22
CA ASP A 242 3.73 -7.46 1.66
C ASP A 242 2.72 -8.50 1.19
N ARG A 243 1.43 -8.14 1.18
CA ARG A 243 0.38 -9.01 0.65
C ARG A 243 0.54 -9.25 -0.84
N ILE A 244 0.76 -8.20 -1.62
CA ILE A 244 0.95 -8.28 -3.07
C ILE A 244 2.18 -9.13 -3.37
N ILE A 245 3.32 -8.86 -2.73
CA ILE A 245 4.56 -9.61 -2.94
C ILE A 245 4.35 -11.10 -2.64
N GLN A 246 3.76 -11.43 -1.49
CA GLN A 246 3.48 -12.82 -1.13
C GLN A 246 2.53 -13.48 -2.12
N TYR A 247 1.48 -12.77 -2.53
CA TYR A 247 0.48 -13.28 -3.46
C TYR A 247 1.07 -13.54 -4.87
N GLU A 248 1.92 -12.65 -5.37
CA GLU A 248 2.65 -12.82 -6.63
C GLU A 248 3.66 -13.98 -6.54
N GLN A 249 4.30 -14.20 -5.39
CA GLN A 249 5.19 -15.36 -5.20
C GLN A 249 4.42 -16.68 -5.16
N ASP A 250 3.29 -16.72 -4.48
CA ASP A 250 2.49 -17.92 -4.31
C ASP A 250 1.74 -18.29 -5.60
N TRP A 251 1.28 -17.28 -6.35
CA TRP A 251 0.31 -17.47 -7.43
C TRP A 251 0.65 -16.78 -8.75
N GLY A 252 1.64 -15.89 -8.82
CA GLY A 252 2.03 -15.18 -10.05
C GLY A 252 2.37 -16.15 -11.17
N LEU A 253 3.10 -17.21 -10.84
CA LEU A 253 3.27 -18.40 -11.66
C LEU A 253 2.26 -19.46 -11.26
N THR A 254 1.75 -20.23 -12.22
CA THR A 254 0.87 -21.36 -11.88
C THR A 254 1.69 -22.42 -11.13
N PRO A 255 1.34 -22.75 -9.88
CA PRO A 255 2.13 -23.69 -9.10
C PRO A 255 2.02 -25.11 -9.68
N ALA A 256 3.15 -25.82 -9.73
CA ALA A 256 3.24 -27.17 -10.32
C ALA A 256 2.39 -28.26 -9.61
N TRP A 257 1.78 -27.95 -8.46
CA TRP A 257 1.05 -28.88 -7.60
C TRP A 257 -0.49 -28.78 -7.71
N ALA A 258 -1.05 -27.90 -8.56
CA ALA A 258 -2.50 -27.79 -8.75
C ALA A 258 -3.11 -29.15 -9.21
N THR A 259 -4.31 -29.50 -8.75
CA THR A 259 -4.99 -30.75 -9.18
C THR A 259 -5.60 -30.61 -10.59
N PRO A 260 -5.91 -31.69 -11.33
CA PRO A 260 -6.34 -31.57 -12.75
C PRO A 260 -7.55 -30.66 -13.03
N GLY A 261 -8.57 -30.61 -12.15
CA GLY A 261 -9.73 -29.71 -12.35
C GLY A 261 -9.41 -28.25 -12.02
N ASP A 262 -8.61 -28.03 -10.98
CA ASP A 262 -8.01 -26.74 -10.62
C ASP A 262 -7.05 -26.22 -11.70
N GLN A 263 -6.41 -27.15 -12.42
CA GLN A 263 -5.52 -26.88 -13.54
C GLN A 263 -6.29 -26.42 -14.75
N GLU A 264 -7.51 -26.91 -15.07
CA GLU A 264 -8.22 -26.52 -16.30
C GLU A 264 -8.55 -25.02 -16.33
N ALA A 265 -9.15 -24.48 -15.27
CA ALA A 265 -9.44 -23.05 -15.16
C ALA A 265 -8.14 -22.21 -15.13
N ALA A 266 -7.10 -22.67 -14.44
CA ALA A 266 -5.78 -22.02 -14.47
C ALA A 266 -5.12 -22.09 -15.85
N THR A 267 -5.30 -23.20 -16.57
CA THR A 267 -4.73 -23.48 -17.90
C THR A 267 -5.34 -22.57 -18.95
N ASN A 268 -6.65 -22.29 -18.86
CA ASN A 268 -7.32 -21.33 -19.73
C ASN A 268 -6.56 -19.99 -19.80
N TYR A 269 -6.09 -19.47 -18.66
CA TYR A 269 -5.34 -18.20 -18.60
C TYR A 269 -3.84 -18.35 -18.91
N ILE A 270 -3.22 -19.48 -18.54
CA ILE A 270 -1.81 -19.78 -18.88
C ILE A 270 -1.63 -19.86 -20.39
N GLU A 271 -2.59 -20.44 -21.10
CA GLU A 271 -2.54 -20.62 -22.55
C GLU A 271 -2.65 -19.30 -23.31
N VAL A 272 -3.43 -18.35 -22.77
CA VAL A 272 -3.47 -16.98 -23.28
C VAL A 272 -2.10 -16.31 -23.12
N ALA A 273 -1.41 -16.54 -22.00
CA ALA A 273 -0.08 -16.01 -21.72
C ALA A 273 1.06 -16.69 -22.53
N ASN A 274 0.95 -17.99 -22.83
CA ASN A 274 2.04 -18.80 -23.43
C ASN A 274 2.04 -18.91 -24.97
N GLY A 275 1.04 -18.38 -25.68
CA GLY A 275 1.23 -17.91 -27.06
C GLY A 275 0.42 -18.56 -28.20
N ALA A 276 0.57 -17.89 -29.35
CA ALA A 276 0.43 -18.30 -30.76
C ALA A 276 -0.96 -18.61 -31.39
N ALA A 277 -1.25 -17.84 -32.45
CA ALA A 277 -1.90 -18.24 -33.72
C ALA A 277 -3.42 -18.07 -33.98
N ASP A 278 -4.08 -17.01 -33.48
CA ASP A 278 -5.53 -16.83 -33.74
C ASP A 278 -5.92 -15.56 -34.55
N GLY A 279 -4.97 -14.83 -35.14
CA GLY A 279 -5.31 -13.73 -36.08
C GLY A 279 -5.92 -12.45 -35.47
N TYR A 280 -5.84 -12.27 -34.15
CA TYR A 280 -6.25 -11.04 -33.44
C TYR A 280 -5.04 -10.14 -33.12
N ASP A 281 -5.23 -8.81 -33.14
CA ASP A 281 -4.27 -7.84 -32.58
C ASP A 281 -4.21 -8.04 -31.05
N ARG A 282 -3.11 -8.60 -30.56
CA ARG A 282 -2.89 -8.80 -29.12
C ARG A 282 -2.33 -7.52 -28.50
N ALA A 283 -3.04 -6.98 -27.52
CA ALA A 283 -2.46 -6.03 -26.59
C ALA A 283 -1.77 -6.80 -25.46
N ILE A 284 -0.57 -6.35 -25.08
CA ILE A 284 0.18 -6.92 -23.97
C ILE A 284 -0.11 -6.06 -22.74
N ALA A 285 -0.60 -6.67 -21.66
CA ALA A 285 -0.67 -6.02 -20.37
C ALA A 285 0.76 -5.78 -19.86
N ASN A 286 0.98 -4.58 -19.31
CA ASN A 286 2.16 -4.34 -18.52
C ASN A 286 2.14 -5.29 -17.31
N THR A 287 3.32 -5.80 -16.96
CA THR A 287 3.52 -6.41 -15.66
C THR A 287 3.18 -5.43 -14.54
N LEU A 288 2.96 -5.93 -13.32
CA LEU A 288 2.72 -5.05 -12.18
C LEU A 288 3.90 -4.09 -11.96
N GLU A 289 5.13 -4.60 -12.12
CA GLU A 289 6.35 -3.80 -11.97
C GLU A 289 6.45 -2.67 -13.01
N GLU A 290 6.16 -2.96 -14.29
CA GLU A 290 6.12 -1.93 -15.34
C GLU A 290 5.01 -0.91 -15.08
N SER A 291 3.87 -1.35 -14.55
CA SER A 291 2.76 -0.46 -14.20
C SER A 291 3.13 0.45 -13.02
N LEU A 292 3.77 -0.08 -11.97
CA LEU A 292 4.27 0.72 -10.85
C LEU A 292 5.35 1.71 -11.32
N GLN A 293 6.18 1.32 -12.29
CA GLN A 293 7.24 2.17 -12.81
C GLN A 293 6.71 3.50 -13.38
N ILE A 294 5.50 3.52 -13.95
CA ILE A 294 4.85 4.76 -14.42
C ILE A 294 4.70 5.77 -13.27
N ALA A 295 4.09 5.36 -12.16
CA ALA A 295 3.91 6.21 -10.99
C ALA A 295 5.25 6.55 -10.31
N ARG A 296 6.17 5.58 -10.20
CA ARG A 296 7.51 5.82 -9.63
C ARG A 296 8.27 6.88 -10.42
N THR A 297 8.31 6.78 -11.75
CA THR A 297 8.99 7.76 -12.59
C THR A 297 8.37 9.15 -12.45
N ARG A 298 7.03 9.25 -12.34
CA ARG A 298 6.35 10.53 -12.10
C ARG A 298 6.74 11.13 -10.75
N LEU A 299 6.76 10.32 -9.69
CA LEU A 299 7.08 10.80 -8.34
C LEU A 299 8.57 11.14 -8.19
N ILE A 300 9.47 10.35 -8.77
CA ILE A 300 10.91 10.67 -8.80
C ILE A 300 11.16 11.99 -9.56
N ALA A 301 10.44 12.25 -10.65
CA ALA A 301 10.59 13.51 -11.38
C ALA A 301 10.21 14.73 -10.53
N THR A 302 9.15 14.61 -9.72
CA THR A 302 8.57 15.70 -8.93
C THR A 302 9.27 15.87 -7.57
N GLU A 303 9.61 14.78 -6.90
CA GLU A 303 10.17 14.81 -5.54
C GLU A 303 11.70 14.76 -5.50
N VAL A 304 12.35 14.28 -6.57
CA VAL A 304 13.81 14.16 -6.61
C VAL A 304 14.39 15.12 -7.63
N THR A 305 14.00 14.97 -8.90
CA THR A 305 14.62 15.73 -9.99
C THR A 305 14.29 17.22 -9.91
N ALA A 306 13.02 17.58 -9.66
CA ALA A 306 12.62 18.98 -9.54
C ALA A 306 13.22 19.68 -8.30
N ARG A 307 13.61 18.92 -7.27
CA ARG A 307 14.32 19.41 -6.08
C ARG A 307 15.84 19.53 -6.28
N GLY A 308 16.35 19.22 -7.48
CA GLY A 308 17.78 19.30 -7.80
C GLY A 308 18.63 18.19 -7.15
N ILE A 309 18.01 17.12 -6.68
CA ILE A 309 18.71 15.99 -6.06
C ILE A 309 19.32 15.13 -7.17
N ILE A 310 20.62 14.85 -7.05
CA ILE A 310 21.35 13.97 -7.97
C ILE A 310 21.52 12.61 -7.30
N ARG A 311 20.44 11.83 -7.25
CA ARG A 311 20.41 10.47 -6.71
C ARG A 311 19.62 9.58 -7.68
N THR A 312 20.19 8.42 -8.00
CA THR A 312 19.44 7.38 -8.71
C THR A 312 18.59 6.63 -7.70
N ILE A 313 17.29 6.53 -7.97
CA ILE A 313 16.36 5.67 -7.23
C ILE A 313 16.20 4.39 -8.06
N ASP A 314 16.77 3.29 -7.58
CA ASP A 314 16.72 1.97 -8.23
C ASP A 314 16.04 0.90 -7.36
N GLY A 315 15.55 1.32 -6.19
CA GLY A 315 14.76 0.55 -5.26
C GLY A 315 13.27 0.92 -5.26
N GLU A 316 12.67 0.88 -4.08
CA GLU A 316 11.25 1.10 -3.80
C GLU A 316 10.93 2.59 -3.73
N VAL A 317 9.66 2.90 -4.00
CA VAL A 317 9.09 4.22 -3.74
C VAL A 317 7.90 4.00 -2.81
N LEU A 318 8.04 4.42 -1.57
CA LEU A 318 7.07 4.22 -0.49
C LEU A 318 6.46 5.56 -0.09
N ILE A 319 5.16 5.53 0.18
CA ILE A 319 4.41 6.74 0.48
C ILE A 319 3.39 6.44 1.59
N GLY A 320 3.36 7.29 2.62
CA GLY A 320 2.39 7.20 3.71
C GLY A 320 0.98 7.51 3.25
N GLN A 321 0.03 7.11 4.09
CA GLN A 321 -1.38 7.00 3.70
C GLN A 321 -2.07 8.35 3.51
N ASP A 322 -1.46 9.40 4.03
CA ASP A 322 -2.03 10.71 4.31
C ASP A 322 -1.29 11.86 3.61
N VAL A 323 -0.18 11.56 2.91
CA VAL A 323 0.49 12.49 1.99
C VAL A 323 -0.59 13.18 1.11
N ASP A 324 -0.59 14.50 0.98
CA ASP A 324 -1.44 15.31 0.09
C ASP A 324 -2.85 14.74 -0.23
N TYR A 325 -3.65 14.38 0.77
CA TYR A 325 -5.01 13.87 0.54
C TYR A 325 -5.94 15.00 0.05
N VAL A 326 -6.36 14.97 -1.23
CA VAL A 326 -7.11 16.06 -1.89
C VAL A 326 -8.63 16.04 -1.60
N THR A 327 -9.14 15.18 -0.71
CA THR A 327 -10.58 15.24 -0.36
C THR A 327 -10.84 16.11 0.88
N PRO A 328 -11.90 16.92 0.90
CA PRO A 328 -12.16 17.87 1.97
C PRO A 328 -12.83 17.18 3.16
N LYS A 329 -12.25 16.10 3.73
CA LYS A 329 -12.73 15.56 5.00
C LYS A 329 -11.85 14.52 5.69
N GLN A 330 -10.60 14.83 6.00
CA GLN A 330 -10.02 14.32 7.24
C GLN A 330 -9.31 15.48 7.94
N THR A 331 -9.85 15.82 9.11
CA THR A 331 -9.12 16.59 10.11
C THR A 331 -7.88 15.75 10.44
N TYR A 332 -6.68 16.24 10.14
CA TYR A 332 -5.42 15.60 10.53
C TYR A 332 -5.53 15.17 12.00
N SER A 333 -5.63 13.86 12.23
CA SER A 333 -5.71 13.29 13.57
C SER A 333 -4.34 12.70 13.85
N LYS A 334 -3.88 12.85 15.08
CA LYS A 334 -2.65 12.26 15.66
C LYS A 334 -2.47 10.73 15.51
N ASP A 335 -3.30 10.06 14.72
CA ASP A 335 -3.31 8.61 14.48
C ASP A 335 -2.70 8.22 13.11
N ASP A 336 -2.21 9.20 12.31
CA ASP A 336 -1.69 8.97 10.95
C ASP A 336 -0.21 8.51 10.91
N THR A 337 0.42 8.25 12.07
CA THR A 337 1.77 7.67 12.18
C THR A 337 1.92 6.43 11.30
N THR A 338 2.83 6.51 10.34
CA THR A 338 3.17 5.45 9.40
C THR A 338 4.58 4.93 9.69
N THR A 339 4.77 3.61 9.64
CA THR A 339 6.10 3.00 9.57
C THR A 339 6.38 2.53 8.15
N LEU A 340 7.36 3.15 7.50
CA LEU A 340 7.80 2.82 6.15
C LEU A 340 9.21 2.24 6.20
N VAL A 341 9.39 1.06 5.59
CA VAL A 341 10.67 0.34 5.59
C VAL A 341 11.06 -0.02 4.17
N GLY A 342 12.17 0.56 3.74
CA GLY A 342 12.87 0.28 2.50
C GLY A 342 13.59 -1.08 2.50
N LYS A 343 14.50 -1.27 1.54
CA LYS A 343 15.26 -2.50 1.29
C LYS A 343 16.73 -2.16 1.02
N ASP A 344 17.45 -3.02 0.30
CA ASP A 344 18.90 -2.91 0.12
C ASP A 344 19.34 -1.97 -1.03
N LYS A 345 18.44 -1.13 -1.53
CA LYS A 345 18.66 -0.28 -2.71
C LYS A 345 18.29 1.16 -2.38
N ASN A 346 18.62 2.08 -3.29
CA ASN A 346 18.27 3.47 -3.11
C ASN A 346 16.76 3.65 -3.27
N ASP A 347 16.10 3.90 -2.15
CA ASP A 347 14.67 4.04 -2.01
C ASP A 347 14.27 5.52 -1.89
N LEU A 348 13.02 5.81 -2.26
CA LEU A 348 12.37 7.11 -2.00
C LEU A 348 11.21 6.87 -1.05
N ILE A 349 11.25 7.47 0.14
CA ILE A 349 10.25 7.29 1.18
C ILE A 349 9.65 8.65 1.55
N LEU A 350 8.32 8.76 1.46
CA LEU A 350 7.54 9.93 1.86
C LEU A 350 6.63 9.55 3.04
N GLY A 351 6.82 10.18 4.20
CA GLY A 351 6.00 10.01 5.40
C GLY A 351 4.61 10.59 5.21
N GLY A 352 4.48 11.92 5.21
CA GLY A 352 3.20 12.60 5.15
C GLY A 352 3.03 13.52 6.34
N ALA A 353 1.84 13.50 6.94
CA ALA A 353 1.58 14.16 8.21
C ALA A 353 1.56 13.12 9.35
N GLY A 354 1.65 13.61 10.58
CA GLY A 354 1.79 12.75 11.74
C GLY A 354 3.25 12.42 12.04
N ASN A 355 3.46 11.63 13.09
CA ASN A 355 4.80 11.31 13.58
C ASN A 355 5.24 9.99 12.94
N ASP A 356 5.92 10.04 11.80
CA ASP A 356 6.26 8.87 11.01
C ASP A 356 7.57 8.21 11.44
N ARG A 357 7.74 6.94 11.11
CA ARG A 357 9.02 6.22 11.19
C ARG A 357 9.47 5.82 9.79
N LEU A 358 10.53 6.45 9.31
CA LEU A 358 11.09 6.22 7.97
C LEU A 358 12.43 5.49 8.07
N ASP A 359 12.45 4.22 7.66
CA ASP A 359 13.66 3.38 7.61
C ASP A 359 14.03 3.13 6.16
N GLY A 360 15.16 3.70 5.71
CA GLY A 360 15.65 3.55 4.34
C GLY A 360 16.07 2.11 4.00
N GLY A 361 16.51 1.34 4.99
CA GLY A 361 17.17 0.06 4.76
C GLY A 361 18.66 0.24 4.48
N LEU A 362 19.21 -0.51 3.52
CA LEU A 362 20.58 -0.30 3.04
C LEU A 362 20.53 0.44 1.72
N GLY A 363 21.53 1.26 1.44
CA GLY A 363 21.60 1.99 0.19
C GLY A 363 21.80 3.46 0.49
N ASP A 364 21.50 4.28 -0.51
CA ASP A 364 21.56 5.71 -0.38
C ASP A 364 20.16 6.28 -0.61
N ASP A 365 19.42 6.48 0.48
CA ASP A 365 17.98 6.71 0.41
C ASP A 365 17.61 8.20 0.41
N ILE A 366 16.37 8.49 0.04
CA ILE A 366 15.76 9.80 0.21
C ILE A 366 14.55 9.65 1.14
N LEU A 367 14.64 10.25 2.31
CA LEU A 367 13.62 10.21 3.36
C LEU A 367 12.99 11.60 3.51
N ILE A 368 11.70 11.70 3.23
CA ILE A 368 10.92 12.95 3.30
C ILE A 368 9.86 12.74 4.38
N GLY A 369 10.06 13.33 5.57
CA GLY A 369 9.13 13.19 6.71
C GLY A 369 7.81 13.86 6.43
N GLY A 370 7.80 15.20 6.47
CA GLY A 370 6.63 16.00 6.15
C GLY A 370 6.20 16.80 7.38
N ALA A 371 4.98 16.63 7.86
CA ALA A 371 4.46 17.41 8.97
C ALA A 371 4.33 16.55 10.23
N GLY A 372 5.20 16.76 11.21
CA GLY A 372 5.13 16.05 12.48
C GLY A 372 6.49 15.94 13.12
N VAL A 373 6.60 15.09 14.13
CA VAL A 373 7.88 14.68 14.74
C VAL A 373 8.24 13.31 14.20
N ASP A 374 9.08 13.30 13.17
CA ASP A 374 9.43 12.10 12.42
C ASP A 374 10.68 11.42 12.97
N THR A 375 10.74 10.09 12.85
CA THR A 375 11.87 9.25 13.24
C THR A 375 12.52 8.62 12.01
N TYR A 376 13.76 9.00 11.73
CA TYR A 376 14.56 8.50 10.63
C TYR A 376 15.47 7.36 11.10
N VAL A 377 15.47 6.22 10.42
CA VAL A 377 16.47 5.16 10.61
C VAL A 377 17.38 5.18 9.40
N VAL A 378 18.64 5.52 9.64
CA VAL A 378 19.59 5.84 8.57
C VAL A 378 20.73 4.83 8.51
N GLN A 379 21.11 4.43 7.30
CA GLN A 379 22.26 3.58 7.00
C GLN A 379 22.75 3.90 5.58
N GLY A 380 24.07 4.01 5.35
CA GLY A 380 24.58 4.48 4.05
C GLY A 380 24.56 6.01 3.91
N HIS A 381 24.39 6.54 2.68
CA HIS A 381 24.47 7.98 2.41
C HIS A 381 23.11 8.65 2.17
N ASP A 382 22.24 8.65 3.19
CA ASP A 382 20.86 9.12 3.08
C ASP A 382 20.71 10.64 2.92
N ILE A 383 19.62 11.05 2.30
CA ILE A 383 19.16 12.44 2.22
C ILE A 383 17.89 12.59 3.02
N LEU A 384 17.87 13.55 3.94
CA LEU A 384 16.69 13.88 4.75
C LEU A 384 16.14 15.21 4.25
N ILE A 385 14.86 15.23 3.91
CA ILE A 385 14.15 16.45 3.53
C ILE A 385 13.02 16.69 4.50
N ASP A 386 13.30 17.52 5.50
CA ASP A 386 12.34 17.80 6.56
C ASP A 386 12.75 19.04 7.36
N SER A 387 11.91 19.44 8.30
CA SER A 387 12.13 20.56 9.21
C SER A 387 11.55 20.28 10.59
N GLY A 388 12.17 20.83 11.63
CA GLY A 388 11.64 20.76 12.99
C GLY A 388 12.24 19.63 13.84
N ARG A 389 11.55 19.36 14.94
CA ARG A 389 12.01 18.52 16.06
C ARG A 389 11.87 17.03 15.75
N ASN A 390 12.74 16.51 14.89
CA ASN A 390 12.73 15.11 14.45
C ASN A 390 13.75 14.24 15.23
N LEU A 391 13.75 12.93 15.00
CA LEU A 391 14.67 11.96 15.61
C LEU A 391 15.44 11.20 14.55
N ILE A 392 16.73 10.93 14.82
CA ILE A 392 17.56 10.11 13.93
C ILE A 392 18.11 8.93 14.71
N LEU A 393 17.86 7.73 14.22
CA LEU A 393 18.41 6.48 14.74
C LEU A 393 19.49 5.95 13.79
N TYR A 394 20.67 5.71 14.33
CA TYR A 394 21.78 5.07 13.64
C TYR A 394 22.27 3.86 14.44
N ASN A 395 22.32 2.69 13.80
CA ASN A 395 22.61 1.40 14.47
C ASN A 395 21.73 1.13 15.71
N GLY A 396 20.46 1.56 15.65
CA GLY A 396 19.49 1.41 16.74
C GLY A 396 19.66 2.38 17.90
N ALA A 397 20.61 3.33 17.83
CA ALA A 397 20.82 4.35 18.85
C ALA A 397 20.41 5.73 18.32
N LEU A 398 19.81 6.55 19.18
CA LEU A 398 19.51 7.94 18.87
C LEU A 398 20.79 8.75 18.67
N ILE A 399 20.84 9.50 17.56
CA ILE A 399 21.81 10.56 17.36
C ILE A 399 21.25 11.81 18.03
N ALA A 400 21.63 11.97 19.28
CA ALA A 400 21.37 13.17 20.08
C ALA A 400 22.72 13.81 20.43
N GLY A 401 22.82 15.14 20.40
CA GLY A 401 24.10 15.82 20.67
C GLY A 401 24.20 17.24 20.14
N VAL A 402 25.33 17.92 20.36
CA VAL A 402 25.48 19.36 20.07
C VAL A 402 26.40 19.67 18.88
N PHE A 403 26.08 20.66 18.05
CA PHE A 403 27.12 21.22 17.17
C PHE A 403 28.07 22.11 17.98
N THR A 404 29.36 21.94 17.69
CA THR A 404 30.48 22.67 18.25
C THR A 404 31.32 23.24 17.11
N GLY A 405 31.71 24.51 17.23
CA GLY A 405 32.36 25.28 16.15
C GLY A 405 31.35 25.95 15.21
N ASP A 406 31.76 27.03 14.53
CA ASP A 406 30.94 27.76 13.56
C ASP A 406 31.39 27.46 12.11
N GLY A 407 30.43 27.20 11.22
CA GLY A 407 30.65 27.12 9.77
C GLY A 407 31.02 25.73 9.20
N SER A 408 31.74 25.72 8.06
CA SER A 408 32.14 24.50 7.35
C SER A 408 33.23 23.76 8.12
N GLY A 409 32.94 22.55 8.60
CA GLY A 409 33.81 21.79 9.49
C GLY A 409 33.41 21.87 10.97
N SER A 410 32.14 22.20 11.25
CA SER A 410 31.57 22.05 12.60
C SER A 410 31.62 20.57 13.02
N THR A 411 31.78 20.32 14.32
CA THR A 411 31.74 18.97 14.88
C THR A 411 30.46 18.77 15.66
N PHE A 412 29.73 17.69 15.39
CA PHE A 412 28.62 17.28 16.21
C PHE A 412 29.14 16.37 17.31
N VAL A 413 28.89 16.72 18.57
CA VAL A 413 29.28 15.91 19.73
C VAL A 413 28.02 15.22 20.24
N GLY A 414 27.90 13.95 19.93
CA GLY A 414 26.85 13.07 20.42
C GLY A 414 26.87 12.95 21.94
N GLU A 415 25.70 12.77 22.54
CA GLU A 415 25.52 12.49 23.97
C GLU A 415 26.16 11.15 24.36
N ASP A 416 26.32 10.25 23.40
CA ASP A 416 27.11 9.01 23.52
C ASP A 416 28.64 9.24 23.50
N GLY A 417 29.08 10.50 23.46
CA GLY A 417 30.47 10.92 23.41
C GLY A 417 31.11 10.83 22.02
N ARG A 418 30.38 10.42 20.97
CA ARG A 418 30.92 10.38 19.60
C ARG A 418 31.05 11.79 19.06
N THR A 419 32.14 12.07 18.36
CA THR A 419 32.29 13.32 17.59
C THR A 419 32.14 13.01 16.11
N LEU A 420 31.08 13.51 15.50
CA LEU A 420 30.75 13.39 14.08
C LEU A 420 31.15 14.67 13.35
N VAL A 421 31.52 14.54 12.07
CA VAL A 421 31.98 15.67 11.25
C VAL A 421 30.82 16.22 10.46
N PHE A 422 30.61 17.53 10.53
CA PHE A 422 29.60 18.24 9.74
C PHE A 422 30.24 19.07 8.62
N ASN A 423 30.03 18.62 7.39
CA ASN A 423 30.57 19.18 6.18
C ASN A 423 29.50 19.97 5.43
N SER A 424 29.91 21.07 4.79
CA SER A 424 29.03 21.80 3.88
C SER A 424 28.91 21.07 2.53
N PRO A 425 27.72 21.04 1.91
CA PRO A 425 26.44 21.52 2.44
C PRO A 425 25.70 20.39 3.18
N GLY A 426 25.39 20.61 4.46
CA GLY A 426 24.38 19.78 5.15
C GLY A 426 24.76 18.34 5.46
N ASN A 427 26.02 17.94 5.35
CA ASN A 427 26.40 16.53 5.46
C ASN A 427 26.99 16.20 6.85
N LEU A 428 26.32 15.31 7.58
CA LEU A 428 26.80 14.75 8.84
C LEU A 428 27.39 13.36 8.59
N THR A 429 28.69 13.20 8.77
CA THR A 429 29.37 11.90 8.64
C THR A 429 29.19 11.08 9.93
N LEU A 430 28.47 9.96 9.84
CA LEU A 430 28.14 9.09 10.98
C LEU A 430 29.23 8.06 11.26
N GLY A 431 29.92 7.61 10.22
CA GLY A 431 30.95 6.57 10.29
C GLY A 431 31.86 6.58 9.06
N ALA A 432 32.57 5.47 8.84
CA ALA A 432 33.48 5.36 7.68
C ALA A 432 32.73 5.25 6.34
N THR A 433 31.49 4.77 6.36
CA THR A 433 30.68 4.49 5.17
C THR A 433 29.33 5.21 5.18
N ASP A 434 28.95 5.83 6.29
CA ASP A 434 27.58 6.29 6.51
C ASP A 434 27.56 7.80 6.75
N SER A 435 26.60 8.49 6.14
CA SER A 435 26.42 9.93 6.29
C SER A 435 24.98 10.34 6.01
N ILE A 436 24.55 11.42 6.64
CA ILE A 436 23.25 12.04 6.41
C ILE A 436 23.45 13.35 5.68
N THR A 437 22.68 13.62 4.64
CA THR A 437 22.62 14.93 4.00
C THR A 437 21.28 15.58 4.27
N PHE A 438 21.28 16.65 5.05
CA PHE A 438 20.10 17.45 5.35
C PHE A 438 19.83 18.42 4.21
N GLN A 439 18.83 18.12 3.40
CA GLN A 439 18.51 18.96 2.26
C GLN A 439 17.92 20.29 2.72
N ASN A 440 18.35 21.38 2.08
CA ASN A 440 18.08 22.77 2.44
C ASN A 440 18.81 23.30 3.69
N GLN A 441 19.60 22.47 4.37
CA GLN A 441 20.43 22.88 5.50
C GLN A 441 21.89 23.01 5.05
N THR A 442 22.33 24.18 4.60
CA THR A 442 23.68 24.33 4.00
C THR A 442 24.82 24.47 5.02
N GLY A 443 24.51 24.60 6.30
CA GLY A 443 25.47 24.81 7.39
C GLY A 443 24.86 24.54 8.75
N SER A 444 25.68 24.38 9.80
CA SER A 444 25.22 24.11 11.17
C SER A 444 24.31 25.21 11.75
N ALA A 445 24.45 26.45 11.25
CA ALA A 445 23.61 27.59 11.61
C ALA A 445 22.21 27.59 10.99
N ALA A 446 21.91 26.65 10.08
CA ALA A 446 20.62 26.57 9.40
C ALA A 446 19.59 25.72 10.17
N PHE A 447 20.07 24.89 11.10
CA PHE A 447 19.20 24.16 12.01
C PHE A 447 18.73 25.10 13.15
N ALA A 448 17.54 24.86 13.71
CA ALA A 448 17.05 25.44 14.97
C ALA A 448 17.27 24.47 16.15
N GLY A 449 17.36 24.98 17.39
CA GLY A 449 17.61 24.14 18.57
C GLY A 449 16.78 22.85 18.59
N HIS A 450 17.46 21.70 18.70
CA HIS A 450 16.87 20.35 18.75
C HIS A 450 16.28 19.83 17.44
N ASP A 451 16.51 20.51 16.30
CA ASP A 451 16.18 19.97 14.98
C ASP A 451 16.88 18.62 14.77
N PHE A 452 16.13 17.59 14.38
CA PHE A 452 16.62 16.22 14.20
C PHE A 452 17.34 15.61 15.43
N GLY A 453 17.00 16.05 16.65
CA GLY A 453 17.66 15.61 17.88
C GLY A 453 19.03 16.27 18.09
N LEU A 454 19.37 17.26 17.25
CA LEU A 454 20.64 17.98 17.31
C LEU A 454 20.48 19.26 18.14
N PHE A 455 21.16 19.32 19.28
CA PHE A 455 21.24 20.46 20.19
C PHE A 455 22.16 21.54 19.65
N LEU A 456 21.60 22.46 18.91
CA LEU A 456 22.41 23.51 18.33
C LEU A 456 22.61 24.62 19.36
N ARG A 457 23.81 25.18 19.38
CA ARG A 457 24.01 26.50 19.99
C ARG A 457 23.51 27.54 19.00
N GLU A 458 22.40 28.16 19.35
CA GLU A 458 21.81 29.29 18.63
C GLU A 458 22.92 30.33 18.29
N PRO A 459 23.06 30.76 17.02
CA PRO A 459 23.89 31.90 16.67
C PRO A 459 23.23 33.17 17.19
N SER A 460 23.35 33.41 18.51
CA SER A 460 22.88 34.57 19.27
C SER A 460 21.83 35.42 18.55
N LEU A 461 20.65 34.86 18.32
CA LEU A 461 19.46 35.67 18.16
C LEU A 461 18.91 35.91 19.56
N ALA A 462 18.59 37.17 19.86
CA ALA A 462 18.06 37.58 21.14
C ALA A 462 16.89 36.66 21.58
N PRO A 463 16.74 36.42 22.90
CA PRO A 463 16.13 35.21 23.42
C PRO A 463 14.63 35.14 23.08
N ALA A 464 14.20 34.05 22.42
CA ALA A 464 12.98 33.40 22.87
C ALA A 464 13.27 32.92 24.30
N THR A 465 12.34 33.17 25.21
CA THR A 465 12.52 33.08 26.66
C THR A 465 12.69 31.64 27.13
N THR A 466 13.81 30.99 26.83
CA THR A 466 14.17 29.69 27.40
C THR A 466 14.89 29.91 28.73
N ALA A 467 14.29 29.46 29.84
CA ALA A 467 15.00 29.43 31.11
C ALA A 467 15.72 28.08 31.22
N THR A 468 17.04 28.10 31.03
CA THR A 468 17.86 26.89 31.18
C THR A 468 18.17 26.62 32.64
N GLN A 469 17.86 25.41 33.10
CA GLN A 469 18.22 24.90 34.42
C GLN A 469 19.02 23.61 34.28
N VAL A 470 20.12 23.54 35.03
CA VAL A 470 21.06 22.41 34.98
C VAL A 470 21.41 22.04 36.42
N GLY A 471 21.13 20.80 36.76
CA GLY A 471 21.48 20.14 38.00
C GLY A 471 22.94 19.71 38.06
N ASP A 472 23.32 19.01 39.13
CA ASP A 472 24.66 18.50 39.40
C ASP A 472 24.66 16.97 39.51
N SER A 473 25.57 16.37 40.27
CA SER A 473 25.64 14.91 40.42
C SER A 473 24.83 14.39 41.62
N ASP A 474 24.04 15.27 42.25
CA ASP A 474 23.18 14.94 43.37
C ASP A 474 21.71 15.02 42.97
N ASN A 475 20.84 14.50 43.83
CA ASN A 475 19.39 14.58 43.63
C ASN A 475 18.92 16.04 43.61
N ASN A 476 18.47 16.51 42.45
CA ASN A 476 17.99 17.86 42.24
C ASN A 476 16.46 17.92 42.15
N ASN A 477 15.90 19.09 42.43
CA ASN A 477 14.49 19.39 42.20
C ASN A 477 14.40 20.67 41.38
N LEU A 478 14.18 20.51 40.08
CA LEU A 478 14.22 21.56 39.08
C LEU A 478 12.82 21.74 38.48
N SER A 479 12.34 22.98 38.45
CA SER A 479 11.04 23.31 37.89
C SER A 479 11.19 24.49 36.94
N GLY A 480 10.67 24.34 35.73
CA GLY A 480 10.60 25.34 34.70
C GLY A 480 9.61 26.46 35.04
N THR A 481 9.15 27.09 34.00
CA THR A 481 8.40 28.33 33.96
C THR A 481 7.25 28.17 32.97
N ALA A 482 6.51 29.24 32.67
CA ALA A 482 5.38 29.17 31.74
C ALA A 482 5.78 29.38 30.27
N VAL A 483 7.06 29.20 29.95
CA VAL A 483 7.65 29.33 28.61
C VAL A 483 8.55 28.12 28.38
N ASN A 484 8.83 27.81 27.13
CA ASN A 484 9.64 26.64 26.74
C ASN A 484 10.98 26.61 27.50
N ASP A 485 11.23 25.55 28.26
CA ASP A 485 12.39 25.43 29.12
C ASP A 485 13.30 24.27 28.73
N LEU A 486 14.57 24.38 29.15
CA LEU A 486 15.54 23.30 29.07
C LEU A 486 15.96 22.94 30.49
N ILE A 487 15.60 21.74 30.93
CA ILE A 487 15.95 21.24 32.25
C ILE A 487 16.82 20.00 32.11
N VAL A 488 17.98 20.01 32.74
CA VAL A 488 18.92 18.88 32.75
C VAL A 488 19.20 18.49 34.21
N GLY A 489 18.85 17.28 34.62
CA GLY A 489 19.08 16.75 35.96
C GLY A 489 20.56 16.45 36.23
N ASN A 490 21.23 15.83 35.25
CA ASN A 490 22.59 15.30 35.36
C ASN A 490 22.63 14.03 36.22
N GLY A 491 23.52 13.85 37.19
CA GLY A 491 23.57 12.57 37.89
C GLY A 491 22.70 12.62 39.13
N GLY A 492 21.95 11.58 39.45
CA GLY A 492 21.27 11.56 40.73
C GLY A 492 19.98 10.78 40.72
N ARG A 493 19.01 11.28 41.49
CA ARG A 493 17.60 10.92 41.41
C ARG A 493 16.84 12.23 41.44
N ASP A 494 16.53 12.73 40.28
CA ASP A 494 16.08 14.08 40.07
C ASP A 494 14.57 14.15 39.95
N LEU A 495 14.02 15.30 40.35
CA LEU A 495 12.65 15.69 40.09
C LEU A 495 12.67 16.87 39.13
N LEU A 496 12.27 16.63 37.88
CA LEU A 496 12.25 17.64 36.83
C LEU A 496 10.81 17.94 36.45
N GLN A 497 10.46 19.21 36.34
CA GLN A 497 9.10 19.63 35.98
C GLN A 497 9.14 20.80 34.99
N GLY A 498 8.55 20.67 33.80
CA GLY A 498 8.61 21.70 32.74
C GLY A 498 7.64 22.85 32.98
N GLU A 499 6.46 22.55 33.55
CA GLU A 499 5.35 23.47 33.80
C GLU A 499 4.53 23.78 32.54
N SER A 500 4.68 24.92 31.87
CA SER A 500 3.93 25.20 30.63
C SER A 500 4.88 25.70 29.55
N GLY A 501 4.69 25.25 28.32
CA GLY A 501 5.64 25.52 27.25
C GLY A 501 5.99 24.21 26.57
N ASP A 502 6.67 24.30 25.43
CA ASP A 502 7.21 23.12 24.76
C ASP A 502 8.60 22.86 25.34
N ASP A 503 8.66 22.03 26.38
CA ASP A 503 9.84 21.89 27.24
C ASP A 503 10.73 20.71 26.81
N VAL A 504 12.00 20.76 27.20
CA VAL A 504 12.94 19.65 27.02
C VAL A 504 13.58 19.30 28.35
N LEU A 505 13.33 18.08 28.83
CA LEU A 505 13.75 17.62 30.15
C LEU A 505 14.62 16.36 30.04
N PHE A 506 15.84 16.43 30.57
CA PHE A 506 16.81 15.33 30.63
C PHE A 506 17.00 14.89 32.06
N ALA A 507 16.62 13.66 32.37
CA ALA A 507 16.78 13.04 33.68
C ALA A 507 18.27 12.87 34.02
N ASP A 508 18.94 11.88 33.42
CA ASP A 508 20.40 11.79 33.46
C ASP A 508 21.04 12.05 32.09
N ALA A 509 21.83 13.13 31.99
CA ALA A 509 22.83 13.21 30.93
C ALA A 509 24.05 12.38 31.36
N GLN A 510 24.52 11.43 30.53
CA GLN A 510 25.91 10.98 30.66
C GLN A 510 26.85 12.11 30.21
N ILE A 511 26.97 13.15 31.05
CA ILE A 511 28.04 14.15 30.96
C ILE A 511 28.88 14.01 32.23
N THR A 512 30.08 13.44 32.08
CA THR A 512 31.11 13.61 33.13
C THR A 512 31.78 14.98 32.92
N LEU A 513 31.49 15.93 33.80
CA LEU A 513 32.26 17.18 33.98
C LEU A 513 32.71 17.30 35.46
N PRO A 514 33.79 18.08 35.75
CA PRO A 514 34.60 17.88 36.95
C PRO A 514 33.89 18.28 38.25
N ALA A 515 34.22 17.56 39.34
CA ALA A 515 33.55 17.59 40.64
C ALA A 515 33.24 18.98 41.22
N GLY A 516 31.97 19.16 41.62
CA GLY A 516 31.43 20.25 42.46
C GLY A 516 30.56 19.66 43.61
N PRO A 517 30.17 20.45 44.64
CA PRO A 517 29.86 19.90 45.96
C PRO A 517 28.38 19.58 46.22
N ASP A 518 28.23 18.45 46.93
CA ASP A 518 27.08 17.80 47.58
C ASP A 518 26.01 18.72 48.19
N TYR A 519 24.74 18.59 47.77
CA TYR A 519 23.56 19.11 48.49
C TYR A 519 22.36 18.14 48.51
N GLY A 520 22.45 17.11 49.36
CA GLY A 520 21.34 16.17 49.62
C GLY A 520 20.00 16.78 50.07
N GLY A 521 18.91 16.08 49.73
CA GLY A 521 17.54 16.35 50.19
C GLY A 521 16.59 15.15 50.03
N THR A 522 15.62 15.02 50.95
CA THR A 522 14.77 13.82 51.16
C THR A 522 13.30 14.07 50.81
N THR A 523 12.71 13.36 49.83
CA THR A 523 11.25 13.28 49.57
C THR A 523 10.84 11.88 49.03
N PRO A 524 9.54 11.52 48.80
CA PRO A 524 8.87 10.41 49.49
C PRO A 524 8.60 9.16 48.63
N TYR A 525 9.19 9.03 47.46
CA TYR A 525 9.06 7.84 46.60
C TYR A 525 10.33 6.97 46.73
N ALA A 526 10.43 6.25 47.84
CA ALA A 526 11.63 5.55 48.27
C ALA A 526 11.93 4.23 47.52
N ASP A 527 11.13 3.91 46.49
CA ASP A 527 11.09 2.61 45.83
C ASP A 527 11.22 2.67 44.29
N ALA A 528 11.36 3.87 43.70
CA ALA A 528 11.80 4.04 42.31
C ALA A 528 13.34 4.17 42.24
N VAL A 529 13.96 3.53 41.25
CA VAL A 529 15.44 3.42 41.12
C VAL A 529 15.99 4.36 40.03
N GLY A 530 15.28 5.45 39.71
CA GLY A 530 15.68 6.46 38.71
C GLY A 530 14.98 7.81 38.93
N ASP A 531 15.01 8.68 37.94
CA ASP A 531 14.52 10.06 37.97
C ASP A 531 13.00 10.16 37.77
N PHE A 532 12.42 11.30 38.15
CA PHE A 532 11.04 11.65 37.83
C PHE A 532 11.00 12.91 36.97
N VAL A 533 10.47 12.78 35.76
CA VAL A 533 10.43 13.85 34.78
C VAL A 533 8.99 14.12 34.38
N ASN A 534 8.53 15.36 34.59
CA ASN A 534 7.20 15.80 34.24
C ASN A 534 7.25 16.94 33.21
N GLY A 535 6.69 16.74 32.02
CA GLY A 535 6.66 17.77 30.97
C GLY A 535 5.79 18.95 31.39
N GLY A 536 4.51 18.70 31.66
CA GLY A 536 3.59 19.73 32.11
C GLY A 536 2.55 19.99 31.03
N SER A 537 2.48 21.18 30.46
CA SER A 537 1.54 21.47 29.37
C SER A 537 2.27 22.05 28.15
N GLY A 538 2.17 21.40 27.00
CA GLY A 538 2.87 21.76 25.77
C GLY A 538 3.48 20.52 25.11
N ALA A 539 4.14 20.70 23.97
CA ALA A 539 4.78 19.58 23.27
C ALA A 539 6.19 19.36 23.83
N ASP A 540 6.27 18.48 24.83
CA ASP A 540 7.46 18.28 25.65
C ASP A 540 8.33 17.12 25.16
N THR A 541 9.65 17.21 25.32
CA THR A 541 10.59 16.11 25.10
C THR A 541 11.20 15.67 26.42
N LEU A 542 10.84 14.47 26.87
CA LEU A 542 11.34 13.88 28.12
C LEU A 542 12.30 12.74 27.80
N ILE A 543 13.52 12.85 28.28
CA ILE A 543 14.58 11.88 28.01
C ILE A 543 15.11 11.36 29.35
N GLY A 544 14.91 10.07 29.57
CA GLY A 544 15.47 9.29 30.68
C GLY A 544 16.92 8.89 30.43
N GLY A 545 17.60 8.55 31.52
CA GLY A 545 18.92 7.96 31.57
C GLY A 545 18.91 6.44 31.67
N ALA A 546 20.04 5.87 32.10
CA ALA A 546 20.28 4.42 32.20
C ALA A 546 19.62 3.75 33.43
N LEU A 547 18.87 4.52 34.20
CA LEU A 547 18.18 4.09 35.41
C LEU A 547 16.68 3.94 35.15
N SER A 548 15.93 3.45 36.14
CA SER A 548 14.49 3.22 35.98
C SER A 548 13.71 4.52 36.20
N ASP A 549 13.67 5.35 35.16
CA ASP A 549 13.06 6.68 35.21
C ASP A 549 11.54 6.64 34.99
N ALA A 550 10.86 7.63 35.57
CA ALA A 550 9.44 7.86 35.45
C ALA A 550 9.20 9.12 34.62
N LEU A 551 8.85 8.95 33.34
CA LEU A 551 8.59 10.05 32.40
C LEU A 551 7.09 10.31 32.23
N MET A 552 6.65 11.53 32.51
CA MET A 552 5.26 11.98 32.49
C MET A 552 5.13 13.32 31.76
N GLY A 553 4.90 13.35 30.46
CA GLY A 553 4.75 14.63 29.74
C GLY A 553 3.46 15.42 30.02
N ALA A 554 2.42 14.79 30.58
CA ALA A 554 1.16 15.44 30.97
C ALA A 554 0.29 15.98 29.79
N GLU A 555 -0.01 17.28 29.68
CA GLU A 555 -0.94 17.86 28.69
C GLU A 555 -0.22 18.36 27.42
N GLY A 556 -0.12 17.54 26.38
CA GLY A 556 0.35 17.98 25.07
C GLY A 556 0.95 16.83 24.26
N ASP A 557 1.66 17.16 23.18
CA ASP A 557 2.28 16.17 22.29
C ASP A 557 3.69 15.85 22.79
N ASP A 558 3.76 15.03 23.85
CA ASP A 558 5.02 14.73 24.52
C ASP A 558 5.76 13.52 23.91
N LEU A 559 7.04 13.69 23.63
CA LEU A 559 7.99 12.61 23.34
C LEU A 559 8.60 12.10 24.64
N ARG A 560 8.57 10.78 24.88
CA ARG A 560 9.19 10.15 26.07
C ARG A 560 10.15 9.05 25.65
N LEU A 561 11.42 9.21 25.99
CA LEU A 561 12.48 8.26 25.66
C LEU A 561 13.07 7.71 26.96
N ALA A 562 12.76 6.46 27.30
CA ALA A 562 13.39 5.73 28.41
C ALA A 562 14.44 4.76 27.84
N ALA A 563 15.60 4.65 28.49
CA ALA A 563 16.70 3.76 28.07
C ALA A 563 16.49 2.29 28.46
#